data_AF-A0A672HST2-F1
#
_entry.id   AF-A0A672HST2-F1
#
_cell.length_a   1.000
_cell.length_b   1.000
_cell.length_c   1.000
_cell.angle_alpha   90.00
_cell.angle_beta   90.00
_cell.angle_gamma   90.00
#
_symmetry.space_group_name_H-M   'P 1'
#
loop_
_entity.id
_entity.type
_entity.pdbx_description
1 polymer ?
#
loop_
_entity_poly.entity_id
_entity_poly.type
_entity_poly.pdbx_seq_one_letter_code
_entity_poly.pdbx_strand_id
1 'polypeptide(L)'
;TSSGEDVVSEYLGQNQHLAQWVDTLRGYCESNKQWIARREFILRNMEAFPTIQPGVPSSSLDRLVSLSMVWANHVFLGLMDKIKDMGEGIVVQDVPTRKTTKDLIEACNHLSIIYTHFN
;
A
#
# COMPACT_ATOMS: atom_id res chain seq x y z
N THR A 1 7.75 -17.97 -15.21
CA THR A 1 7.18 -16.63 -15.44
C THR A 1 8.30 -15.61 -15.38
N SER A 2 8.91 -15.31 -16.53
CA SER A 2 10.19 -14.57 -16.66
C SER A 2 10.02 -13.10 -17.07
N SER A 3 8.78 -12.60 -17.18
CA SER A 3 8.51 -11.35 -17.91
C SER A 3 8.62 -10.07 -17.07
N GLY A 4 8.64 -10.15 -15.72
CA GLY A 4 8.63 -8.97 -14.85
C GLY A 4 10.03 -8.44 -14.50
N GLU A 5 10.93 -9.35 -14.11
CA GLU A 5 12.33 -9.01 -13.77
C GLU A 5 13.08 -8.39 -14.95
N ASP A 6 12.76 -8.83 -16.17
CA ASP A 6 13.39 -8.39 -17.41
C ASP A 6 13.07 -6.91 -17.71
N VAL A 7 11.79 -6.51 -17.60
CA VAL A 7 11.32 -5.15 -17.89
C VAL A 7 11.89 -4.13 -16.90
N VAL A 8 11.92 -4.45 -15.60
CA VAL A 8 12.48 -3.55 -14.59
C VAL A 8 13.99 -3.40 -14.77
N SER A 9 14.68 -4.50 -15.07
CA SER A 9 16.13 -4.48 -15.26
C SER A 9 16.53 -3.70 -16.51
N GLU A 10 15.78 -3.84 -17.62
CA GLU A 10 15.96 -3.06 -18.84
C GLU A 10 15.74 -1.56 -18.56
N TYR A 11 14.64 -1.21 -17.89
CA TYR A 11 14.32 0.18 -17.56
C TYR A 11 15.41 0.84 -16.69
N LEU A 12 15.91 0.13 -15.68
CA LEU A 12 17.02 0.62 -14.84
C LEU A 12 18.34 0.69 -15.61
N GLY A 13 18.58 -0.22 -16.54
CA GLY A 13 19.74 -0.19 -17.44
C GLY A 13 19.81 1.09 -18.27
N GLN A 14 18.65 1.55 -18.75
CA GLN A 14 18.48 2.81 -19.48
C GLN A 14 18.57 4.06 -18.57
N ASN A 15 18.29 3.91 -17.26
CA ASN A 15 18.19 5.01 -16.30
C ASN A 15 19.16 4.83 -15.12
N GLN A 16 20.48 4.90 -15.39
CA GLN A 16 21.54 4.63 -14.40
C GLN A 16 21.43 5.50 -13.12
N HIS A 17 21.09 6.78 -13.26
CA HIS A 17 20.91 7.68 -12.11
C HIS A 17 19.74 7.23 -11.23
N LEU A 18 18.63 6.82 -11.85
CA LEU A 18 17.48 6.28 -11.13
C LEU A 18 17.85 4.96 -10.44
N ALA A 19 18.59 4.08 -11.12
CA ALA A 19 19.04 2.80 -10.54
C ALA A 19 19.88 3.01 -9.27
N GLN A 20 20.87 3.91 -9.35
CA GLN A 20 21.71 4.25 -8.20
C GLN A 20 20.89 4.82 -7.04
N TRP A 21 19.96 5.75 -7.33
CA TRP A 21 19.09 6.31 -6.30
C TRP A 21 18.19 5.26 -5.67
N VAL A 22 17.52 4.43 -6.47
CA VAL A 22 16.62 3.38 -5.97
C VAL A 22 17.38 2.38 -5.10
N ASP A 23 18.61 2.00 -5.47
CA ASP A 23 19.44 1.12 -4.64
C ASP A 23 19.77 1.72 -3.25
N THR A 24 19.72 3.05 -3.08
CA THR A 24 19.85 3.68 -1.75
C THR A 24 18.62 3.46 -0.86
N LEU A 25 17.48 3.08 -1.44
CA LEU A 25 16.25 2.78 -0.69
C LEU A 25 16.28 1.38 -0.06
N ARG A 26 17.30 0.56 -0.35
CA ARG A 26 17.45 -0.80 0.19
C ARG A 26 17.65 -0.79 1.71
N GLY A 27 16.93 -1.66 2.40
CA GLY A 27 17.06 -1.86 3.84
C GLY A 27 18.22 -2.78 4.20
N TYR A 28 18.82 -2.55 5.37
CA TYR A 28 20.01 -3.28 5.85
C TYR A 28 19.80 -4.80 6.00
N CYS A 29 18.65 -5.22 6.54
CA CYS A 29 18.36 -6.64 6.82
C CYS A 29 17.65 -7.37 5.65
N GLU A 30 17.57 -6.77 4.46
CA GLU A 30 16.82 -7.35 3.36
C GLU A 30 17.65 -8.37 2.56
N SER A 31 17.09 -9.56 2.40
CA SER A 31 17.63 -10.55 1.46
C SER A 31 17.56 -10.02 0.02
N ASN A 32 18.42 -10.54 -0.87
CA ASN A 32 18.41 -10.14 -2.29
C ASN A 32 17.06 -10.37 -2.96
N LYS A 33 16.37 -11.47 -2.62
CA LYS A 33 15.04 -11.79 -3.17
C LYS A 33 13.99 -10.76 -2.73
N GLN A 34 13.99 -10.38 -1.46
CA GLN A 34 13.11 -9.33 -0.94
C GLN A 34 13.40 -7.99 -1.62
N TRP A 35 14.69 -7.64 -1.76
CA TRP A 35 15.08 -6.39 -2.40
C TRP A 35 14.63 -6.30 -3.85
N ILE A 36 14.86 -7.35 -4.66
CA ILE A 36 14.43 -7.37 -6.08
C ILE A 36 12.92 -7.14 -6.19
N ALA A 37 12.13 -7.88 -5.40
CA ALA A 37 10.68 -7.75 -5.41
C ALA A 37 10.22 -6.35 -4.92
N ARG A 38 10.84 -5.82 -3.85
CA ARG A 38 10.48 -4.51 -3.31
C ARG A 38 10.88 -3.37 -4.24
N ARG A 39 12.02 -3.49 -4.92
CA ARG A 39 12.49 -2.54 -5.94
C ARG A 39 11.49 -2.45 -7.09
N GLU A 40 11.01 -3.58 -7.57
CA GLU A 40 9.95 -3.63 -8.58
C GLU A 40 8.65 -2.99 -8.08
N PHE A 41 8.23 -3.28 -6.84
CA PHE A 41 7.07 -2.65 -6.23
C PHE A 41 7.20 -1.12 -6.22
N ILE A 42 8.34 -0.58 -5.80
CA ILE A 42 8.59 0.87 -5.76
C ILE A 42 8.43 1.47 -7.16
N LEU A 43 9.17 0.95 -8.14
CA LEU A 43 9.20 1.49 -9.51
C LEU A 43 7.83 1.48 -10.17
N ARG A 44 7.06 0.40 -10.02
CA ARG A 44 5.71 0.28 -10.57
C ARG A 44 4.70 1.25 -9.95
N ASN A 45 4.95 1.73 -8.74
CA ASN A 45 4.01 2.58 -8.00
C ASN A 45 4.44 4.05 -7.94
N MET A 46 5.65 4.41 -8.42
CA MET A 46 6.13 5.79 -8.38
C MET A 46 5.19 6.79 -9.06
N GLU A 47 4.55 6.42 -10.17
CA GLU A 47 3.61 7.30 -10.89
C GLU A 47 2.39 7.71 -10.05
N ALA A 48 2.01 6.90 -9.05
CA ALA A 48 0.92 7.24 -8.12
C ALA A 48 1.32 8.32 -7.09
N PHE A 49 2.61 8.68 -7.04
CA PHE A 49 3.18 9.67 -6.14
C PHE A 49 3.96 10.73 -6.94
N PRO A 50 3.27 11.63 -7.66
CA PRO A 50 3.87 12.54 -8.64
C PRO A 50 4.84 13.57 -8.02
N THR A 51 4.82 13.72 -6.71
CA THR A 51 5.71 14.61 -5.94
C THR A 51 7.07 13.98 -5.65
N ILE A 52 7.26 12.69 -5.92
CA ILE A 52 8.54 12.01 -5.72
C ILE A 52 9.55 12.49 -6.76
N GLN A 53 10.67 13.00 -6.28
CA GLN A 53 11.84 13.33 -7.10
C GLN A 53 13.04 12.52 -6.60
N PRO A 54 13.76 11.80 -7.47
CA PRO A 54 14.96 11.06 -7.09
C PRO A 54 15.97 11.94 -6.35
N GLY A 55 16.49 11.45 -5.23
CA GLY A 55 17.45 12.15 -4.38
C GLY A 55 16.85 13.20 -3.44
N VAL A 56 15.54 13.48 -3.50
CA VAL A 56 14.87 14.47 -2.65
C VAL A 56 13.96 13.78 -1.63
N PRO A 57 14.23 13.93 -0.32
CA PRO A 57 13.32 13.43 0.71
C PRO A 57 11.94 14.07 0.61
N SER A 58 10.89 13.26 0.76
CA SER A 58 9.51 13.77 0.79
C SER A 58 8.61 12.79 1.53
N SER A 59 7.53 13.29 2.13
CA SER A 59 6.52 12.44 2.79
C SER A 59 5.87 11.43 1.84
N SER A 60 5.81 11.75 0.54
CA SER A 60 5.30 10.85 -0.48
C SER A 60 6.28 9.69 -0.75
N LEU A 61 7.58 9.98 -0.77
CA LEU A 61 8.62 8.95 -0.82
C LEU A 61 8.57 8.08 0.44
N ASP A 62 8.52 8.68 1.62
CA ASP A 62 8.46 7.94 2.89
C ASP A 62 7.25 6.99 2.94
N ARG A 63 6.10 7.45 2.43
CA ARG A 63 4.89 6.65 2.32
C ARG A 63 5.05 5.48 1.35
N LEU A 64 5.58 5.71 0.15
CA LEU A 64 5.82 4.65 -0.83
C LEU A 64 6.82 3.60 -0.30
N VAL A 65 7.91 4.04 0.33
CA VAL A 65 8.90 3.14 0.94
C VAL A 65 8.27 2.33 2.06
N SER A 66 7.47 2.95 2.93
CA SER A 66 6.77 2.27 4.02
C SER A 66 5.77 1.21 3.49
N LEU A 67 4.98 1.55 2.47
CA LEU A 67 4.06 0.61 1.82
C LEU A 67 4.82 -0.56 1.19
N SER A 68 5.95 -0.29 0.53
CA SER A 68 6.79 -1.34 -0.07
C SER A 68 7.34 -2.31 0.98
N MET A 69 7.70 -1.82 2.17
CA MET A 69 8.21 -2.63 3.27
C MET A 69 7.12 -3.51 3.88
N VAL A 70 5.93 -2.95 4.13
CA VAL A 70 4.77 -3.70 4.65
C VAL A 70 4.37 -4.79 3.66
N TRP A 71 4.32 -4.47 2.37
CA TRP A 71 4.03 -5.45 1.33
C TRP A 71 5.07 -6.57 1.29
N ALA A 72 6.37 -6.25 1.31
CA ALA A 72 7.43 -7.26 1.35
C ALA A 72 7.35 -8.14 2.61
N ASN A 73 7.08 -7.55 3.78
CA ASN A 73 6.91 -8.32 5.01
C ASN A 73 5.66 -9.21 4.97
N HIS A 74 4.57 -8.74 4.38
CA HIS A 74 3.38 -9.57 4.19
C HIS A 74 3.66 -10.78 3.29
N VAL A 75 4.30 -10.55 2.14
CA VAL A 75 4.56 -11.61 1.14
C VAL A 75 5.62 -12.61 1.60
N PHE A 76 6.71 -12.14 2.21
CA PHE A 76 7.85 -13.00 2.53
C PHE A 76 7.88 -13.51 3.98
N LEU A 77 7.26 -12.79 4.92
CA LEU A 77 7.31 -13.12 6.36
C LEU A 77 5.92 -13.43 6.96
N GLY A 78 4.85 -13.41 6.16
CA GLY A 78 3.50 -13.71 6.65
C GLY A 78 3.00 -12.72 7.71
N LEU A 79 3.42 -11.44 7.62
CA LEU A 79 3.16 -10.45 8.68
C LEU A 79 1.68 -10.33 9.05
N MET A 80 0.75 -10.46 8.09
CA MET A 80 -0.68 -10.33 8.35
C MET A 80 -1.23 -11.45 9.22
N ASP A 81 -0.73 -12.68 9.07
CA ASP A 81 -1.12 -13.80 9.93
C ASP A 81 -0.65 -13.52 11.36
N LYS A 82 0.61 -13.09 11.51
CA LYS A 82 1.14 -12.69 12.82
C LYS A 82 0.38 -11.52 13.46
N ILE A 83 0.00 -10.50 12.68
CA ILE A 83 -0.78 -9.36 13.17
C ILE A 83 -2.17 -9.84 13.64
N LYS A 84 -2.78 -10.77 12.90
CA LYS A 84 -4.07 -11.36 13.27
C LYS A 84 -3.95 -12.12 14.59
N ASP A 85 -2.93 -12.96 14.73
CA ASP A 85 -2.65 -13.72 15.97
C ASP A 85 -2.40 -12.77 17.14
N MET A 86 -1.62 -11.70 16.93
CA MET A 86 -1.36 -10.68 17.97
C MET A 86 -2.60 -9.85 18.34
N GLY A 87 -3.58 -9.76 17.44
CA GLY A 87 -4.85 -9.09 17.66
C GLY A 87 -5.90 -9.94 18.36
N GLU A 88 -5.65 -11.24 18.55
CA GLU A 88 -6.61 -12.13 19.21
C GLU A 88 -6.92 -11.64 20.63
N GLY A 89 -8.21 -11.52 20.96
CA GLY A 89 -8.68 -11.02 22.25
C GLY A 89 -8.68 -9.49 22.39
N ILE A 90 -8.15 -8.73 21.43
CA ILE A 90 -8.31 -7.27 21.41
C ILE A 90 -9.69 -6.93 20.84
N VAL A 91 -10.59 -6.49 21.72
CA VAL A 91 -11.94 -6.05 21.33
C VAL A 91 -11.93 -4.55 21.07
N VAL A 92 -12.26 -4.16 19.84
CA VAL A 92 -12.47 -2.76 19.47
C VAL A 92 -13.95 -2.43 19.65
N GLN A 93 -14.30 -1.66 20.69
CA GLN A 93 -15.62 -1.02 20.77
C GLN A 93 -15.67 0.11 19.74
N ASP A 94 -16.75 0.17 18.97
CA ASP A 94 -17.00 1.18 17.92
C ASP A 94 -16.08 1.10 16.68
N VAL A 95 -15.87 -0.09 16.12
CA VAL A 95 -15.26 -0.22 14.79
C VAL A 95 -16.10 0.58 13.78
N PRO A 96 -15.50 1.54 13.04
CA PRO A 96 -16.20 2.25 11.99
C PRO A 96 -16.69 1.28 10.93
N THR A 97 -18.00 1.03 10.89
CA THR A 97 -18.61 0.26 9.81
C THR A 97 -18.63 1.12 8.57
N ARG A 98 -17.98 0.66 7.50
CA ARG A 98 -18.07 1.30 6.19
C ARG A 98 -19.52 1.20 5.72
N LYS A 99 -20.30 2.26 5.95
CA LYS A 99 -21.65 2.38 5.41
C LYS A 99 -21.56 2.44 3.89
N THR A 100 -22.21 1.48 3.24
CA THR A 100 -22.33 1.47 1.78
C THR A 100 -23.38 2.48 1.34
N THR A 101 -23.35 2.89 0.06
CA THR A 101 -24.35 3.80 -0.50
C THR A 101 -25.77 3.27 -0.33
N LYS A 102 -25.96 1.93 -0.30
CA LYS A 102 -27.26 1.31 -0.02
C LYS A 102 -27.76 1.61 1.39
N ASP A 103 -26.89 1.50 2.40
CA ASP A 103 -27.22 1.79 3.79
C ASP A 103 -27.61 3.26 3.99
N LEU A 104 -27.01 4.17 3.21
CA LEU A 104 -27.35 5.60 3.20
C LEU A 104 -28.70 5.86 2.53
N ILE A 105 -28.99 5.19 1.41
CA ILE A 105 -30.27 5.32 0.70
C ILE A 105 -31.42 4.75 1.54
N GLU A 106 -31.21 3.62 2.21
CA GLU A 106 -32.21 3.02 3.10
C GLU A 106 -32.53 3.94 4.29
N ALA A 107 -31.50 4.57 4.90
CA ALA A 107 -31.70 5.56 5.95
C ALA A 107 -32.49 6.79 5.46
N CYS A 108 -32.20 7.31 4.26
CA CYS A 108 -32.95 8.42 3.66
C CYS A 108 -34.41 8.03 3.38
N ASN A 109 -34.66 6.83 2.86
CA ASN A 109 -36.00 6.34 2.59
C ASN A 109 -36.79 6.15 3.89
N HIS A 110 -36.17 5.63 4.94
CA HIS A 110 -36.81 5.45 6.24
C HIS A 110 -37.18 6.80 6.89
N LEU A 111 -36.30 7.80 6.77
CA LEU A 111 -36.59 9.17 7.21
C LEU A 111 -37.73 9.82 6.41
N SER A 112 -37.77 9.61 5.09
CA SER A 112 -38.86 10.09 4.24
C SER A 112 -40.20 9.47 4.64
N ILE A 113 -40.24 8.16 4.92
CA ILE A 113 -41.46 7.46 5.36
C ILE A 113 -41.96 8.02 6.69
N ILE A 114 -41.06 8.26 7.66
CA ILE A 114 -41.43 8.88 8.93
C ILE A 114 -41.98 10.30 8.69
N TYR A 115 -41.33 11.12 7.86
CA TYR A 115 -41.78 12.49 7.59
C TYR A 115 -43.16 12.55 6.91
N THR A 116 -43.46 11.58 6.05
CA THR A 116 -44.77 11.46 5.37
C THR A 116 -45.87 10.88 6.26
N HIS A 117 -45.53 10.07 7.27
CA HIS A 117 -46.53 9.46 8.16
C HIS A 117 -46.91 10.34 9.35
N PHE A 118 -46.10 11.36 9.66
CA PHE A 118 -46.30 12.29 10.79
C PHE A 118 -46.61 13.74 10.36
N ASN A 119 -46.89 14.00 9.08
CA ASN A 119 -47.55 15.22 8.58
C ASN A 119 -48.91 14.85 7.97
#